data_AF-A0A5R9NZW6-F1
#
_entry.id   AF-A0A5R9NZW6-F1
#
_cell.length_a   1.000
_cell.length_b   1.000
_cell.length_c   1.000
_cell.angle_alpha   90.00
_cell.angle_beta   90.00
_cell.angle_gamma   90.00
#
_symmetry.space_group_name_H-M   'P 1'
#
loop_
_entity.id
_entity.type
_entity.pdbx_description
1 polymer ?
#
loop_
_entity_poly.entity_id
_entity_poly.type
_entity_poly.pdbx_seq_one_letter_code
_entity_poly.pdbx_strand_id
1 'polypeptide(L)'
;MSEKDLSIDTSDFTNIRPSDFPLLTAYIVGRGLQSEERYVKALRYIDTGLRRGEIRNIAWKESKDALSRFVDHAWEKLIDEPYFWGKRAQSEDLYQFGWDVRVSGLHGVTAAKKRADKTKLEGPAVEAARNLLNELQPLTDAVNSLKAHIVKGREPNPDPKPENPNKVVRTCPCCFRGIAVQSNRMVHHGYERPWEGMQTASCMGIHYKPLERSDEGLRAAITGMENHITRRENDLAEKDTKTTLSVKNSRGQVIEITPEHKGWASALQDWEYRVKSNIRISKETLVALKDKLSVWKQTEFDPERPDAEFDVSGDASRGPKVI
;
A
#
# COMPACT_ATOMS: atom_id res chain seq x y z
N MET A 1 -22.68 -7.44 -38.09
CA MET A 1 -21.24 -7.23 -37.86
C MET A 1 -20.63 -8.61 -37.71
N SER A 2 -19.67 -8.98 -38.56
CA SER A 2 -19.16 -10.36 -38.64
C SER A 2 -18.38 -10.75 -37.39
N GLU A 3 -18.52 -12.00 -36.97
CA GLU A 3 -17.66 -12.73 -36.03
C GLU A 3 -16.21 -12.67 -36.53
N LYS A 4 -15.51 -11.56 -36.27
CA LYS A 4 -14.07 -11.62 -36.13
C LYS A 4 -13.85 -12.23 -34.77
N ASP A 5 -13.39 -13.48 -34.76
CA ASP A 5 -12.79 -14.11 -33.59
C ASP A 5 -11.96 -13.06 -32.86
N LEU A 6 -12.46 -12.64 -31.70
CA LEU A 6 -11.73 -11.75 -30.81
C LEU A 6 -10.56 -12.59 -30.29
N SER A 7 -9.41 -12.50 -30.97
CA SER A 7 -8.13 -13.20 -30.75
C SER A 7 -7.52 -13.06 -29.34
N ILE A 8 -8.30 -12.55 -28.40
CA ILE A 8 -7.97 -12.32 -26.98
C ILE A 8 -8.50 -13.42 -26.06
N ASP A 9 -9.35 -14.31 -26.57
CA ASP A 9 -9.78 -15.52 -25.88
C ASP A 9 -8.63 -16.53 -25.88
N THR A 10 -7.72 -16.35 -24.93
CA THR A 10 -6.72 -17.36 -24.58
C THR A 10 -7.38 -18.52 -23.82
N SER A 11 -6.91 -19.75 -24.00
CA SER A 11 -7.45 -21.00 -23.43
C SER A 11 -7.54 -21.10 -21.88
N ASP A 12 -7.19 -20.05 -21.15
CA ASP A 12 -7.00 -20.07 -19.70
C ASP A 12 -8.23 -19.63 -18.90
N PHE A 13 -9.31 -19.19 -19.55
CA PHE A 13 -10.54 -18.72 -18.89
C PHE A 13 -11.55 -19.86 -18.66
N THR A 14 -12.21 -19.87 -17.50
CA THR A 14 -13.16 -20.94 -17.11
C THR A 14 -14.59 -20.47 -16.83
N ASN A 15 -14.77 -19.30 -16.22
CA ASN A 15 -16.06 -18.80 -15.73
C ASN A 15 -16.48 -17.51 -16.41
N ILE A 16 -15.52 -16.64 -16.73
CA ILE A 16 -15.73 -15.39 -17.47
C ILE A 16 -14.59 -15.21 -18.46
N ARG A 17 -14.91 -14.80 -19.69
CA ARG A 17 -13.96 -14.56 -20.77
C ARG A 17 -14.32 -13.29 -21.54
N PRO A 18 -13.34 -12.67 -22.24
CA PRO A 18 -13.60 -11.48 -23.05
C PRO A 18 -14.79 -11.63 -24.02
N SER A 19 -14.98 -12.80 -24.64
CA SER A 19 -16.10 -13.03 -25.56
C SER A 19 -17.48 -12.92 -24.92
N ASP A 20 -17.59 -13.08 -23.60
CA ASP A 20 -18.87 -12.93 -22.87
C ASP A 20 -19.30 -11.46 -22.79
N PHE A 21 -18.40 -10.53 -23.11
CA PHE A 21 -18.61 -9.08 -23.06
C PHE A 21 -18.30 -8.42 -24.42
N PRO A 22 -19.03 -8.73 -25.49
CA PRO A 22 -18.66 -8.33 -26.85
C PRO A 22 -18.61 -6.81 -27.07
N LEU A 23 -19.52 -6.01 -26.51
CA LEU A 23 -19.52 -4.55 -26.65
C LEU A 23 -18.33 -3.92 -25.91
N LEU A 24 -18.12 -4.34 -24.66
CA LEU A 24 -16.99 -3.85 -23.85
C LEU A 24 -15.66 -4.25 -24.48
N THR A 25 -15.55 -5.50 -24.91
CA THR A 25 -14.36 -6.05 -25.56
C THR A 25 -14.05 -5.31 -26.86
N ALA A 26 -15.03 -5.13 -27.75
CA ALA A 26 -14.82 -4.40 -29.00
C ALA A 26 -14.34 -2.96 -28.76
N TYR A 27 -14.92 -2.28 -27.76
CA TYR A 27 -14.48 -0.96 -27.34
C TYR A 27 -13.02 -0.95 -26.89
N ILE A 28 -12.61 -1.91 -26.05
CA ILE A 28 -11.27 -1.99 -25.48
C ILE A 28 -10.22 -2.29 -26.56
N VAL A 29 -10.50 -3.24 -27.46
CA VAL A 29 -9.60 -3.56 -28.59
C VAL A 29 -9.37 -2.31 -29.45
N GLY A 30 -10.42 -1.50 -29.67
CA GLY A 30 -10.32 -0.22 -30.38
C GLY A 30 -9.41 0.83 -29.71
N ARG A 31 -9.06 0.67 -28.42
CA ARG A 31 -8.13 1.56 -27.69
C ARG A 31 -6.66 1.16 -27.80
N GLY A 32 -6.37 -0.04 -28.30
CA GLY A 32 -5.02 -0.55 -28.52
C GLY A 32 -4.51 -1.52 -27.45
N LEU A 33 -3.35 -2.12 -27.76
CA LEU A 33 -2.79 -3.28 -27.07
C LEU A 33 -2.64 -3.12 -25.55
N GLN A 34 -2.24 -1.93 -25.07
CA GLN A 34 -2.05 -1.73 -23.63
C GLN A 34 -3.37 -1.80 -22.84
N SER A 35 -4.47 -1.32 -23.43
CA SER A 35 -5.80 -1.41 -22.81
C SER A 35 -6.30 -2.85 -22.80
N GLU A 36 -6.07 -3.56 -23.90
CA GLU A 36 -6.38 -4.98 -24.05
C GLU A 36 -5.65 -5.85 -23.02
N GLU A 37 -4.33 -5.70 -22.88
CA GLU A 37 -3.54 -6.44 -21.88
C GLU A 37 -4.05 -6.20 -20.45
N ARG A 38 -4.37 -4.95 -20.10
CA ARG A 38 -4.89 -4.60 -18.78
C ARG A 38 -6.27 -5.21 -18.54
N TYR A 39 -7.12 -5.23 -19.56
CA TYR A 39 -8.44 -5.82 -19.50
C TYR A 39 -8.39 -7.34 -19.33
N VAL A 40 -7.62 -8.02 -20.18
CA VAL A 40 -7.39 -9.47 -20.10
C VAL A 40 -6.80 -9.86 -18.75
N LYS A 41 -5.80 -9.11 -18.27
CA LYS A 41 -5.21 -9.34 -16.94
C LYS A 41 -6.23 -9.19 -15.82
N ALA A 42 -7.06 -8.15 -15.85
CA ALA A 42 -8.08 -7.94 -14.82
C ALA A 42 -9.14 -9.05 -14.84
N LEU A 43 -9.62 -9.47 -16.03
CA LEU A 43 -10.54 -10.60 -16.15
C LEU A 43 -9.92 -11.90 -15.65
N ARG A 44 -8.63 -12.17 -15.97
CA ARG A 44 -7.94 -13.39 -15.52
C ARG A 44 -7.88 -13.49 -14.00
N TYR A 45 -7.65 -12.38 -13.30
CA TYR A 45 -7.67 -12.38 -11.84
C TYR A 45 -9.05 -12.67 -11.26
N ILE A 46 -10.11 -12.11 -11.85
CA ILE A 46 -11.48 -12.40 -11.42
C ILE A 46 -11.84 -13.87 -11.73
N ASP A 47 -11.55 -14.37 -12.93
CA ASP A 47 -11.79 -15.78 -13.29
C ASP A 47 -11.02 -16.76 -12.39
N THR A 48 -9.74 -16.49 -12.13
CA THR A 48 -8.93 -17.30 -11.22
C THR A 48 -9.49 -17.26 -9.80
N GLY A 49 -9.95 -16.09 -9.36
CA GLY A 49 -10.60 -15.92 -8.07
C GLY A 49 -11.88 -16.73 -7.94
N LEU A 50 -12.72 -16.74 -8.99
CA LEU A 50 -13.95 -17.54 -9.06
C LEU A 50 -13.63 -19.04 -9.00
N ARG A 51 -12.63 -19.47 -9.77
CA ARG A 51 -12.19 -20.88 -9.82
C ARG A 51 -11.66 -21.38 -8.47
N ARG A 52 -10.91 -20.54 -7.76
CA ARG A 52 -10.31 -20.89 -6.45
C ARG A 52 -11.25 -20.67 -5.27
N GLY A 53 -12.34 -19.91 -5.46
CA GLY A 53 -13.19 -19.46 -4.36
C GLY A 53 -12.51 -18.48 -3.40
N GLU A 54 -11.37 -17.90 -3.80
CA GLU A 54 -10.63 -16.89 -3.04
C GLU A 54 -9.84 -15.94 -3.96
N ILE A 55 -9.70 -14.68 -3.54
CA ILE A 55 -8.89 -13.68 -4.26
C ILE A 55 -8.12 -12.79 -3.29
N ARG A 56 -6.87 -12.45 -3.63
CA ARG A 56 -6.06 -11.52 -2.83
C ARG A 56 -6.62 -10.11 -2.93
N ASN A 57 -6.62 -9.38 -1.81
CA ASN A 57 -7.16 -8.01 -1.76
C ASN A 57 -6.56 -7.06 -2.81
N ILE A 58 -5.25 -7.16 -3.05
CA ILE A 58 -4.55 -6.32 -4.06
C ILE A 58 -5.09 -6.65 -5.46
N ALA A 59 -5.10 -7.93 -5.84
CA ALA A 59 -5.59 -8.37 -7.14
C ALA A 59 -7.07 -8.03 -7.37
N TRP A 60 -7.91 -8.22 -6.34
CA TRP A 60 -9.34 -7.85 -6.42
C TRP A 60 -9.52 -6.35 -6.63
N LYS A 61 -8.82 -5.51 -5.84
CA LYS A 61 -8.94 -4.05 -5.93
C LYS A 61 -8.44 -3.53 -7.28
N GLU A 62 -7.25 -3.95 -7.71
CA GLU A 62 -6.67 -3.52 -8.99
C GLU A 62 -7.56 -3.95 -10.18
N SER A 63 -8.08 -5.17 -10.15
CA SER A 63 -8.97 -5.68 -11.21
C SER A 63 -10.29 -4.95 -11.23
N LYS A 64 -10.93 -4.75 -10.06
CA LYS A 64 -12.17 -3.98 -9.94
C LYS A 64 -12.00 -2.55 -10.44
N ASP A 65 -10.92 -1.87 -10.04
CA ASP A 65 -10.66 -0.49 -10.41
C ASP A 65 -10.38 -0.37 -11.92
N ALA A 66 -9.62 -1.30 -12.50
CA ALA A 66 -9.37 -1.36 -13.94
C ALA A 66 -10.67 -1.58 -14.73
N LEU A 67 -11.45 -2.61 -14.36
CA LEU A 67 -12.73 -2.92 -15.02
C LEU A 67 -13.73 -1.78 -14.88
N SER A 68 -13.79 -1.12 -13.71
CA SER A 68 -14.70 0.02 -13.49
C SER A 68 -14.35 1.19 -14.40
N ARG A 69 -13.06 1.48 -14.61
CA ARG A 69 -12.63 2.52 -15.56
C ARG A 69 -12.98 2.16 -17.00
N PHE A 70 -12.82 0.90 -17.40
CA PHE A 70 -13.23 0.47 -18.74
C PHE A 70 -14.73 0.61 -18.94
N VAL A 71 -15.54 0.25 -17.95
CA VAL A 71 -17.00 0.43 -17.98
C VAL A 71 -17.39 1.89 -18.06
N ASP A 72 -16.79 2.77 -17.26
CA ASP A 72 -17.05 4.22 -17.27
C ASP A 72 -16.79 4.81 -18.67
N HIS A 73 -15.62 4.51 -19.25
CA HIS A 73 -15.29 4.99 -20.58
C HIS A 73 -16.09 4.34 -21.71
N ALA A 74 -16.43 3.05 -21.59
CA ALA A 74 -17.27 2.38 -22.57
C ALA A 74 -18.69 2.95 -22.54
N TRP A 75 -19.23 3.23 -21.35
CA TRP A 75 -20.53 3.89 -21.20
C TRP A 75 -20.52 5.27 -21.86
N GLU A 76 -19.52 6.09 -21.54
CA GLU A 76 -19.36 7.41 -22.13
C GLU A 76 -19.40 7.32 -23.67
N LYS A 77 -18.54 6.49 -24.27
CA LYS A 77 -18.34 6.40 -25.72
C LYS A 77 -19.44 5.69 -26.49
N LEU A 78 -20.04 4.64 -25.93
CA LEU A 78 -21.03 3.83 -26.61
C LEU A 78 -22.46 4.33 -26.36
N ILE A 79 -22.69 5.02 -25.24
CA ILE A 79 -24.03 5.40 -24.78
C ILE A 79 -24.17 6.93 -24.68
N ASP A 80 -23.37 7.60 -23.85
CA ASP A 80 -23.57 9.02 -23.57
C ASP A 80 -23.32 9.89 -24.82
N GLU A 81 -22.18 9.74 -25.52
CA GLU A 81 -21.87 10.58 -26.70
C GLU A 81 -22.86 10.38 -27.85
N PRO A 82 -23.20 9.14 -28.26
CA PRO A 82 -24.06 8.94 -29.44
C PRO A 82 -25.52 9.31 -29.20
N TYR A 83 -26.02 9.14 -27.96
CA TYR A 83 -27.46 9.17 -27.69
C TYR A 83 -27.92 10.27 -26.75
N PHE A 84 -27.07 10.76 -25.84
CA PHE A 84 -27.51 11.67 -24.77
C PHE A 84 -26.84 13.05 -24.82
N TRP A 85 -25.60 13.15 -25.30
CA TRP A 85 -24.89 14.43 -25.37
C TRP A 85 -25.54 15.41 -26.35
N GLY A 86 -25.88 16.60 -25.85
CA GLY A 86 -26.50 17.68 -26.64
C GLY A 86 -27.96 17.41 -27.05
N LYS A 87 -28.59 16.33 -26.55
CA LYS A 87 -29.95 15.90 -26.95
C LYS A 87 -31.08 16.38 -26.04
N ARG A 88 -30.79 17.17 -25.00
CA ARG A 88 -31.81 17.74 -24.09
C ARG A 88 -32.91 18.49 -24.83
N ALA A 89 -32.59 19.14 -25.95
CA ALA A 89 -33.56 19.86 -26.77
C ALA A 89 -34.57 18.96 -27.52
N GLN A 90 -34.38 17.63 -27.54
CA GLN A 90 -35.20 16.70 -28.33
C GLN A 90 -36.26 15.96 -27.51
N SER A 91 -35.96 15.60 -26.25
CA SER A 91 -36.91 14.95 -25.33
C SER A 91 -36.38 15.04 -23.89
N GLU A 92 -37.17 15.64 -22.99
CA GLU A 92 -36.82 15.75 -21.57
C GLU A 92 -36.87 14.37 -20.88
N ASP A 93 -37.86 13.53 -21.21
CA ASP A 93 -37.99 12.17 -20.66
C ASP A 93 -36.79 11.29 -21.02
N LEU A 94 -36.31 11.38 -22.27
CA LEU A 94 -35.12 10.65 -22.71
C LEU A 94 -33.85 11.18 -22.04
N TYR A 95 -33.74 12.50 -21.87
CA TYR A 95 -32.61 13.12 -21.17
C TYR A 95 -32.56 12.68 -19.70
N GLN A 96 -33.70 12.69 -19.00
CA GLN A 96 -33.80 12.22 -17.62
C GLN A 96 -33.48 10.73 -17.51
N PHE A 97 -33.97 9.92 -18.45
CA PHE A 97 -33.62 8.50 -18.52
C PHE A 97 -32.10 8.30 -18.60
N GLY A 98 -31.41 9.02 -19.48
CA GLY A 98 -29.94 8.94 -19.62
C GLY A 98 -29.22 9.23 -18.30
N TRP A 99 -29.67 10.24 -17.55
CA TRP A 99 -29.15 10.54 -16.21
C TRP A 99 -29.42 9.42 -15.21
N ASP A 100 -30.63 8.85 -15.22
CA ASP A 100 -31.02 7.80 -14.29
C ASP A 100 -30.23 6.50 -14.53
N VAL A 101 -29.94 6.13 -15.78
CA VAL A 101 -29.24 4.88 -16.10
C VAL A 101 -27.72 5.02 -16.20
N ARG A 102 -27.17 6.22 -16.04
CA ARG A 102 -25.73 6.46 -16.14
C ARG A 102 -24.93 5.61 -15.15
N VAL A 103 -23.83 5.02 -15.61
CA VAL A 103 -22.88 4.27 -14.78
C VAL A 103 -21.48 4.83 -14.90
N SER A 104 -20.79 4.96 -13.77
CA SER A 104 -19.38 5.38 -13.70
C SER A 104 -18.44 4.21 -13.35
N GLY A 105 -18.87 2.99 -13.67
CA GLY A 105 -18.18 1.74 -13.34
C GLY A 105 -19.12 0.66 -12.81
N LEU A 106 -18.54 -0.48 -12.42
CA LEU A 106 -19.30 -1.71 -12.09
C LEU A 106 -20.29 -1.54 -10.94
N HIS A 107 -20.01 -0.66 -9.98
CA HIS A 107 -20.86 -0.49 -8.79
C HIS A 107 -22.27 0.05 -9.09
N GLY A 108 -22.47 0.73 -10.23
CA GLY A 108 -23.75 1.32 -10.63
C GLY A 108 -24.60 0.42 -11.54
N VAL A 109 -24.02 -0.63 -12.14
CA VAL A 109 -24.63 -1.43 -13.21
C VAL A 109 -25.95 -2.06 -12.78
N THR A 110 -26.00 -2.74 -11.63
CA THR A 110 -27.24 -3.40 -11.15
C THR A 110 -28.39 -2.41 -10.96
N ALA A 111 -28.11 -1.21 -10.44
CA ALA A 111 -29.14 -0.20 -10.20
C ALA A 111 -29.62 0.42 -11.53
N ALA A 112 -28.68 0.73 -12.42
CA ALA A 112 -28.98 1.24 -13.75
C ALA A 112 -29.81 0.24 -14.57
N LYS A 113 -29.43 -1.04 -14.58
CA LYS A 113 -30.18 -2.12 -15.25
C LYS A 113 -31.63 -2.17 -14.78
N LYS A 114 -31.86 -2.18 -13.46
CA LYS A 114 -33.22 -2.17 -12.90
C LYS A 114 -34.05 -0.96 -13.35
N ARG A 115 -33.43 0.20 -13.56
CA ARG A 115 -34.12 1.40 -14.08
C ARG A 115 -34.38 1.28 -15.58
N ALA A 116 -33.42 0.76 -16.34
CA ALA A 116 -33.55 0.48 -17.77
C ALA A 116 -34.63 -0.58 -18.09
N ASP A 117 -34.81 -1.58 -17.23
CA ASP A 117 -35.85 -2.61 -17.40
C ASP A 117 -37.25 -2.10 -17.02
N LYS A 118 -37.35 -1.11 -16.13
CA LYS A 118 -38.62 -0.55 -15.65
C LYS A 118 -39.18 0.56 -16.53
N THR A 119 -38.35 1.20 -17.34
CA THR A 119 -38.82 2.29 -18.20
C THR A 119 -39.75 1.76 -19.30
N LYS A 120 -40.73 2.58 -19.67
CA LYS A 120 -41.61 2.35 -20.82
C LYS A 120 -41.14 3.09 -22.08
N LEU A 121 -40.04 3.84 -21.97
CA LEU A 121 -39.44 4.51 -23.11
C LEU A 121 -38.86 3.47 -24.04
N GLU A 122 -39.02 3.70 -25.34
CA GLU A 122 -38.50 2.83 -26.40
C GLU A 122 -37.66 3.66 -27.37
N GLY A 123 -36.77 2.98 -28.08
CA GLY A 123 -35.94 3.57 -29.12
C GLY A 123 -34.45 3.23 -28.99
N PRO A 124 -33.63 3.64 -29.97
CA PRO A 124 -32.25 3.17 -30.12
C PRO A 124 -31.38 3.43 -28.89
N ALA A 125 -31.58 4.57 -28.22
CA ALA A 125 -30.85 4.94 -27.01
C ALA A 125 -31.15 4.00 -25.82
N VAL A 126 -32.42 3.66 -25.63
CA VAL A 126 -32.86 2.77 -24.54
C VAL A 126 -32.40 1.34 -24.81
N GLU A 127 -32.50 0.87 -26.06
CA GLU A 127 -32.01 -0.43 -26.48
C GLU A 127 -30.49 -0.56 -26.30
N ALA A 128 -29.72 0.44 -26.73
CA ALA A 128 -28.27 0.46 -26.55
C ALA A 128 -27.87 0.39 -25.07
N ALA A 129 -28.53 1.19 -24.22
CA ALA A 129 -28.30 1.16 -22.77
C ALA A 129 -28.66 -0.21 -22.16
N ARG A 130 -29.82 -0.78 -22.52
CA ARG A 130 -30.24 -2.12 -22.06
C ARG A 130 -29.24 -3.19 -22.48
N ASN A 131 -28.77 -3.18 -23.72
CA ASN A 131 -27.82 -4.16 -24.25
C ASN A 131 -26.49 -4.12 -23.47
N LEU A 132 -25.91 -2.93 -23.28
CA LEU A 132 -24.66 -2.81 -22.52
C LEU A 132 -24.85 -3.17 -21.04
N LEU A 133 -25.94 -2.77 -20.41
CA LEU A 133 -26.22 -3.11 -19.00
C LEU A 133 -26.44 -4.62 -18.80
N ASN A 134 -27.09 -5.29 -19.74
CA ASN A 134 -27.27 -6.74 -19.71
C ASN A 134 -25.94 -7.47 -19.84
N GLU A 135 -25.06 -7.00 -20.73
CA GLU A 135 -23.71 -7.54 -20.90
C GLU A 135 -22.84 -7.34 -19.65
N LEU A 136 -22.93 -6.18 -18.99
CA LEU A 136 -22.09 -5.86 -17.83
C LEU A 136 -22.58 -6.50 -16.52
N GLN A 137 -23.82 -6.99 -16.47
CA GLN A 137 -24.42 -7.54 -15.25
C GLN A 137 -23.66 -8.79 -14.74
N PRO A 138 -23.39 -9.82 -15.57
CA PRO A 138 -22.59 -10.98 -15.13
C PRO A 138 -21.20 -10.61 -14.61
N LEU A 139 -20.53 -9.63 -15.21
CA LEU A 139 -19.23 -9.15 -14.74
C LEU A 139 -19.33 -8.50 -13.35
N THR A 140 -20.42 -7.76 -13.13
CA THR A 140 -20.69 -7.07 -11.85
C THR A 140 -20.96 -8.11 -10.75
N ASP A 141 -21.73 -9.14 -11.06
CA ASP A 141 -22.05 -10.23 -10.15
C ASP A 141 -20.81 -11.06 -9.81
N ALA A 142 -19.97 -11.36 -10.79
CA ALA A 142 -18.67 -12.01 -10.60
C ALA A 142 -17.77 -11.25 -9.61
N VAL A 143 -17.55 -9.95 -9.84
CA VAL A 143 -16.70 -9.13 -8.97
C VAL A 143 -17.27 -9.01 -7.55
N ASN A 144 -18.60 -8.90 -7.43
CA ASN A 144 -19.28 -8.79 -6.14
C ASN A 144 -19.27 -10.10 -5.36
N SER A 145 -19.42 -11.25 -6.03
CA SER A 145 -19.38 -12.58 -5.39
C SER A 145 -18.06 -12.80 -4.65
N LEU A 146 -16.94 -12.35 -5.23
CA LEU A 146 -15.61 -12.48 -4.65
C LEU A 146 -15.36 -11.60 -3.43
N LYS A 147 -16.21 -10.61 -3.16
CA LYS A 147 -16.02 -9.66 -2.04
C LYS A 147 -15.98 -10.36 -0.68
N ALA A 148 -16.76 -11.43 -0.51
CA ALA A 148 -16.78 -12.25 0.71
C ALA A 148 -15.56 -13.17 0.83
N HIS A 149 -14.80 -13.35 -0.25
CA HIS A 149 -13.69 -14.30 -0.37
C HIS A 149 -12.32 -13.61 -0.50
N ILE A 150 -12.23 -12.37 -0.02
CA ILE A 150 -10.99 -11.58 -0.09
C ILE A 150 -10.02 -12.03 1.01
N VAL A 151 -8.88 -12.58 0.61
CA VAL A 151 -7.78 -12.94 1.51
C VAL A 151 -6.76 -11.81 1.61
N LYS A 152 -6.32 -11.51 2.84
CA LYS A 152 -5.29 -10.48 3.14
C LYS A 152 -3.88 -11.06 2.99
N GLY A 153 -2.89 -10.19 2.84
CA GLY A 153 -1.48 -10.55 2.75
C GLY A 153 -0.94 -10.69 1.32
N ARG A 154 0.37 -10.85 1.20
CA ARG A 154 1.07 -11.08 -0.07
C ARG A 154 0.91 -12.54 -0.48
N GLU A 155 1.03 -12.81 -1.78
CA GLU A 155 1.21 -14.18 -2.25
C GLU A 155 2.46 -14.78 -1.57
N PRO A 156 2.36 -15.99 -0.99
CA PRO A 156 3.51 -16.67 -0.41
C PRO A 156 4.62 -16.82 -1.47
N ASN A 157 5.88 -16.73 -1.04
CA ASN A 157 6.98 -16.99 -1.96
C ASN A 157 6.88 -18.46 -2.41
N PRO A 158 6.79 -18.77 -3.72
CA PRO A 158 6.70 -20.15 -4.20
C PRO A 158 7.91 -20.99 -3.77
N ASP A 159 9.07 -20.34 -3.66
CA ASP A 159 10.31 -20.95 -3.16
C ASP A 159 10.66 -20.37 -1.77
N PRO A 160 10.31 -21.03 -0.66
CA PRO A 160 10.80 -20.60 0.64
C PRO A 160 12.33 -20.62 0.62
N LYS A 161 12.96 -19.52 1.04
CA LYS A 161 14.42 -19.45 1.09
C LYS A 161 14.92 -20.58 2.00
N PRO A 162 15.92 -21.38 1.57
CA PRO A 162 16.47 -22.43 2.41
C PRO A 162 16.95 -21.81 3.73
N GLU A 163 16.48 -22.36 4.85
CA GLU A 163 16.92 -21.90 6.16
C GLU A 163 18.37 -22.34 6.36
N ASN A 164 19.27 -21.37 6.61
CA ASN A 164 20.67 -21.68 6.84
C ASN A 164 20.81 -22.47 8.16
N PRO A 165 21.22 -23.75 8.13
CA PRO A 165 21.30 -24.59 9.33
C PRO A 165 22.38 -24.10 10.31
N ASN A 166 23.33 -23.30 9.85
CA ASN A 166 24.39 -22.70 10.67
C ASN A 166 24.02 -21.30 11.19
N LYS A 167 22.77 -20.87 11.04
CA LYS A 167 22.32 -19.55 11.50
C LYS A 167 22.30 -19.53 13.03
N VAL A 168 23.30 -18.86 13.61
CA VAL A 168 23.30 -18.58 15.03
C VAL A 168 22.51 -17.32 15.31
N VAL A 169 21.46 -17.45 16.12
CA VAL A 169 20.63 -16.34 16.59
C VAL A 169 21.00 -16.01 18.04
N ARG A 170 21.14 -14.72 18.35
CA ARG A 170 21.45 -14.18 19.68
C ARG A 170 20.66 -12.91 19.96
N THR A 171 20.74 -12.40 21.18
CA THR A 171 19.94 -11.26 21.62
C THR A 171 20.62 -9.94 21.30
N CYS A 172 19.93 -9.08 20.55
CA CYS A 172 20.42 -7.74 20.24
C CYS A 172 20.46 -6.86 21.51
N PRO A 173 21.57 -6.15 21.78
CA PRO A 173 21.72 -5.30 22.97
C PRO A 173 20.87 -4.03 22.95
N CYS A 174 20.26 -3.67 21.82
CA CYS A 174 19.43 -2.48 21.68
C CYS A 174 17.93 -2.80 21.72
N CYS A 175 17.46 -3.76 20.92
CA CYS A 175 16.03 -4.08 20.80
C CYS A 175 15.62 -5.39 21.49
N PHE A 176 16.57 -6.15 22.07
CA PHE A 176 16.33 -7.41 22.78
C PHE A 176 15.67 -8.52 21.94
N ARG A 177 15.65 -8.39 20.61
CA ARG A 177 15.13 -9.41 19.71
C ARG A 177 16.20 -10.46 19.40
N GLY A 178 15.75 -11.66 19.07
CA GLY A 178 16.58 -12.74 18.53
C GLY A 178 16.97 -12.44 17.09
N ILE A 179 18.25 -12.13 16.87
CA ILE A 179 18.81 -11.68 15.61
C ILE A 179 20.03 -12.54 15.25
N ALA A 180 20.26 -12.78 13.96
CA ALA A 180 21.41 -13.57 13.53
C ALA A 180 22.75 -12.86 13.81
N VAL A 181 23.78 -13.64 14.13
CA VAL A 181 25.13 -13.15 14.42
C VAL A 181 26.11 -13.63 13.36
N GLN A 182 26.95 -12.70 12.89
CA GLN A 182 28.06 -12.96 11.98
C GLN A 182 29.31 -12.27 12.55
N SER A 183 30.46 -12.96 12.57
CA SER A 183 31.73 -12.39 13.06
C SER A 183 31.61 -11.70 14.44
N ASN A 184 30.88 -12.34 15.37
CA ASN A 184 30.61 -11.85 16.73
C ASN A 184 29.73 -10.59 16.83
N ARG A 185 29.15 -10.09 15.73
CA ARG A 185 28.26 -8.92 15.70
C ARG A 185 26.88 -9.25 15.15
N MET A 186 25.89 -8.42 15.46
CA MET A 186 24.54 -8.59 14.92
C MET A 186 24.54 -8.25 13.42
N VAL A 187 23.95 -9.11 12.58
CA VAL A 187 23.76 -8.79 11.16
C VAL A 187 22.77 -7.63 11.00
N HIS A 188 22.71 -6.99 9.82
CA HIS A 188 21.63 -6.05 9.51
C HIS A 188 20.27 -6.76 9.55
N HIS A 189 19.35 -6.32 10.40
CA HIS A 189 18.09 -7.04 10.67
C HIS A 189 16.86 -6.13 10.64
N GLY A 190 16.93 -5.13 9.76
CA GLY A 190 15.99 -4.03 9.75
C GLY A 190 16.11 -3.19 11.02
N TYR A 191 15.22 -2.22 11.14
CA TYR A 191 15.17 -1.28 12.23
C TYR A 191 13.74 -1.23 12.76
N GLU A 192 13.61 -1.37 14.07
CA GLU A 192 12.38 -1.05 14.79
C GLU A 192 12.65 0.26 15.49
N ARG A 193 11.87 1.30 15.15
CA ARG A 193 12.10 2.70 15.56
C ARG A 193 12.33 2.83 17.08
N PRO A 194 13.57 2.99 17.58
CA PRO A 194 13.74 3.53 18.91
C PRO A 194 13.42 5.02 18.79
N TRP A 195 12.57 5.51 19.69
CA TRP A 195 12.35 6.96 19.89
C TRP A 195 11.58 7.64 18.74
N GLU A 196 12.03 8.81 18.30
CA GLU A 196 11.27 9.73 17.45
C GLU A 196 11.49 9.59 15.94
N GLY A 197 12.06 8.47 15.47
CA GLY A 197 12.06 8.14 14.05
C GLY A 197 13.19 8.74 13.21
N MET A 198 14.44 8.65 13.67
CA MET A 198 15.58 8.78 12.75
C MET A 198 15.59 7.58 11.79
N GLN A 199 15.37 7.85 10.51
CA GLN A 199 15.50 6.85 9.45
C GLN A 199 16.99 6.56 9.21
N THR A 200 17.53 5.59 9.93
CA THR A 200 18.89 5.08 9.71
C THR A 200 18.83 3.77 8.96
N ALA A 201 19.88 3.45 8.19
CA ALA A 201 19.97 2.20 7.45
C ALA A 201 20.02 0.96 8.37
N SER A 202 20.37 1.14 9.65
CA SER A 202 20.52 0.05 10.63
C SER A 202 20.42 0.53 12.07
N CYS A 203 19.91 -0.34 12.94
CA CYS A 203 19.98 -0.18 14.39
C CYS A 203 21.44 -0.14 14.88
N MET A 204 21.75 0.73 15.85
CA MET A 204 23.08 0.83 16.46
C MET A 204 23.59 -0.49 17.06
N GLY A 205 22.70 -1.42 17.42
CA GLY A 205 23.06 -2.73 17.97
C GLY A 205 23.97 -3.57 17.05
N ILE A 206 24.06 -3.27 15.75
CA ILE A 206 24.97 -3.97 14.82
C ILE A 206 26.45 -3.73 15.12
N HIS A 207 26.78 -2.65 15.83
CA HIS A 207 28.17 -2.29 16.14
C HIS A 207 28.71 -3.03 17.38
N TYR A 208 27.83 -3.75 18.09
CA TYR A 208 28.15 -4.37 19.37
C TYR A 208 28.00 -5.89 19.31
N LYS A 209 28.70 -6.56 20.23
CA LYS A 209 28.52 -7.99 20.49
C LYS A 209 27.10 -8.23 21.06
N PRO A 210 26.53 -9.44 20.88
CA PRO A 210 25.24 -9.81 21.46
C PRO A 210 25.28 -9.80 23.00
N LEU A 211 24.11 -9.69 23.65
CA LEU A 211 24.01 -9.62 25.12
C LEU A 211 24.51 -10.87 25.83
N GLU A 212 24.48 -12.02 25.17
CA GLU A 212 25.04 -13.25 25.71
C GLU A 212 26.56 -13.14 25.92
N ARG A 213 27.23 -12.17 25.27
CA ARG A 213 28.68 -11.97 25.32
C ARG A 213 29.12 -10.67 26.01
N SER A 214 28.40 -9.57 25.81
CA SER A 214 28.81 -8.26 26.33
C SER A 214 27.60 -7.36 26.59
N ASP A 215 27.69 -6.54 27.62
CA ASP A 215 26.73 -5.48 27.95
C ASP A 215 27.09 -4.13 27.32
N GLU A 216 28.22 -4.03 26.59
CA GLU A 216 28.72 -2.79 26.01
C GLU A 216 27.67 -2.08 25.14
N GLY A 217 26.96 -2.83 24.29
CA GLY A 217 25.90 -2.28 23.45
C GLY A 217 24.70 -1.77 24.24
N LEU A 218 24.38 -2.39 25.38
CA LEU A 218 23.30 -1.95 26.27
C LEU A 218 23.69 -0.67 27.01
N ARG A 219 24.94 -0.59 27.49
CA ARG A 219 25.50 0.63 28.07
C ARG A 219 25.51 1.78 27.07
N ALA A 220 25.93 1.52 25.84
CA ALA A 220 25.90 2.51 24.77
C ALA A 220 24.47 2.98 24.44
N ALA A 221 23.49 2.06 24.45
CA ALA A 221 22.07 2.41 24.27
C ALA A 221 21.55 3.30 25.41
N ILE A 222 21.94 3.02 26.67
CA ILE A 222 21.61 3.84 27.84
C ILE A 222 22.21 5.24 27.70
N THR A 223 23.52 5.35 27.41
CA THR A 223 24.18 6.65 27.21
C THR A 223 23.58 7.44 26.05
N GLY A 224 23.30 6.78 24.92
CA GLY A 224 22.63 7.40 23.78
C GLY A 224 21.24 7.94 24.14
N MET A 225 20.52 7.20 24.99
CA MET A 225 19.20 7.60 25.48
C MET A 225 19.26 8.78 26.44
N GLU A 226 20.22 8.79 27.38
CA GLU A 226 20.45 9.92 28.28
C GLU A 226 20.78 11.20 27.49
N ASN A 227 21.70 11.11 26.53
CA ASN A 227 22.05 12.23 25.65
C ASN A 227 20.86 12.74 24.83
N HIS A 228 19.97 11.85 24.39
CA HIS A 228 18.76 12.21 23.67
C HIS A 228 17.77 12.95 24.58
N ILE A 229 17.55 12.46 25.81
CA ILE A 229 16.71 13.14 26.80
C ILE A 229 17.24 14.54 27.10
N THR A 230 18.54 14.68 27.40
CA THR A 230 19.16 15.98 27.66
C THR A 230 18.99 16.94 26.49
N ARG A 231 19.18 16.47 25.25
CA ARG A 231 18.98 17.30 24.07
C ARG A 231 17.54 17.78 23.94
N ARG A 232 16.56 16.91 24.22
CA ARG A 232 15.13 17.27 24.16
C ARG A 232 14.70 18.18 25.29
N GLU A 233 15.28 18.03 26.47
CA GLU A 233 15.07 18.95 27.59
C GLU A 233 15.63 20.35 27.27
N ASN A 234 16.82 20.41 26.66
CA ASN A 234 17.39 21.68 26.17
C ASN A 234 16.53 22.29 25.06
N ASP A 235 16.10 21.50 24.08
CA ASP A 235 15.20 21.95 23.01
C ASP A 235 13.93 22.60 23.59
N LEU A 236 13.36 21.99 24.65
CA LEU A 236 12.17 22.45 25.36
C LEU A 236 12.42 23.73 26.18
N ALA A 237 13.58 23.84 26.82
CA ALA A 237 13.98 25.07 27.53
C ALA A 237 14.17 26.25 26.58
N GLU A 238 14.65 25.97 25.36
CA GLU A 238 14.81 26.93 24.26
C GLU A 238 13.52 27.12 23.42
N LYS A 239 12.35 26.81 23.98
CA LYS A 239 11.06 26.97 23.28
C LYS A 239 10.84 28.42 22.83
N ASP A 240 11.08 29.37 23.73
CA ASP A 240 10.75 30.78 23.50
C ASP A 240 11.75 31.49 22.59
N THR A 241 12.90 30.86 22.31
CA THR A 241 13.92 31.37 21.40
C THR A 241 13.79 30.82 19.97
N LYS A 242 12.80 29.95 19.71
CA LYS A 242 12.60 29.38 18.37
C LYS A 242 12.09 30.42 17.38
N THR A 243 12.77 30.50 16.25
CA THR A 243 12.44 31.43 15.15
C THR A 243 11.84 30.72 13.93
N THR A 244 11.92 29.38 13.87
CA THR A 244 11.34 28.58 12.78
C THR A 244 10.74 27.27 13.31
N LEU A 245 9.68 26.80 12.65
CA LEU A 245 9.08 25.48 12.89
C LEU A 245 8.66 24.82 11.56
N SER A 246 8.89 23.51 11.44
CA SER A 246 8.45 22.73 10.28
C SER A 246 7.04 22.16 10.49
N VAL A 247 6.10 22.46 9.59
CA VAL A 247 4.70 22.00 9.63
C VAL A 247 4.29 21.40 8.28
N LYS A 248 3.26 20.55 8.27
CA LYS A 248 2.68 20.03 7.01
C LYS A 248 1.54 20.93 6.54
N ASN A 249 1.55 21.33 5.28
CA ASN A 249 0.44 22.07 4.67
C ASN A 249 -0.74 21.15 4.30
N SER A 250 -1.83 21.71 3.78
CA SER A 250 -3.04 20.97 3.36
C SER A 250 -2.80 19.96 2.23
N ARG A 251 -1.67 20.09 1.51
CA ARG A 251 -1.22 19.17 0.46
C ARG A 251 -0.22 18.13 0.98
N GLY A 252 0.04 18.11 2.30
CA GLY A 252 0.96 17.18 2.96
C GLY A 252 2.45 17.54 2.82
N GLN A 253 2.79 18.69 2.23
CA GLN A 253 4.18 19.14 2.06
C GLN A 253 4.70 19.78 3.34
N VAL A 254 5.97 19.54 3.66
CA VAL A 254 6.64 20.17 4.81
C VAL A 254 7.05 21.59 4.42
N ILE A 255 6.57 22.58 5.18
CA ILE A 255 6.92 23.99 5.04
C ILE A 255 7.50 24.49 6.36
N GLU A 256 8.37 25.48 6.29
CA GLU A 256 8.84 26.21 7.48
C GLU A 256 7.99 27.46 7.69
N ILE A 257 7.64 27.73 8.94
CA ILE A 257 6.89 28.92 9.35
C ILE A 257 7.67 29.67 10.43
N THR A 258 7.45 30.99 10.50
CA THR A 258 8.05 31.91 11.47
C THR A 258 7.00 32.42 12.47
N PRO A 259 7.37 33.13 13.56
CA PRO A 259 6.45 33.67 14.56
C PRO A 259 5.28 34.49 14.02
N GLU A 260 5.46 35.14 12.88
CA GLU A 260 4.44 36.00 12.24
C GLU A 260 3.36 35.19 11.52
N HIS A 261 3.57 33.89 11.28
CA HIS A 261 2.62 33.04 10.59
C HIS A 261 1.39 32.76 11.46
N LYS A 262 0.19 32.85 10.87
CA LYS A 262 -1.10 32.64 11.58
C LYS A 262 -1.22 31.32 12.35
N GLY A 263 -0.49 30.29 11.92
CA GLY A 263 -0.46 28.96 12.53
C GLY A 263 0.63 28.75 13.59
N TRP A 264 1.45 29.77 13.88
CA TRP A 264 2.63 29.64 14.74
C TRP A 264 2.28 29.15 16.15
N ALA A 265 1.30 29.76 16.82
CA ALA A 265 0.91 29.39 18.18
C ALA A 265 0.50 27.92 18.28
N SER A 266 -0.32 27.44 17.34
CA SER A 266 -0.73 26.03 17.25
C SER A 266 0.46 25.12 16.98
N ALA A 267 1.34 25.49 16.04
CA ALA A 267 2.50 24.69 15.69
C ALA A 267 3.51 24.59 16.84
N LEU A 268 3.71 25.66 17.59
CA LEU A 268 4.58 25.70 18.77
C LEU A 268 4.00 24.85 19.91
N GLN A 269 2.69 24.88 20.12
CA GLN A 269 2.00 24.02 21.07
C GLN A 269 2.11 22.53 20.69
N ASP A 270 1.88 22.19 19.41
CA ASP A 270 2.03 20.82 18.90
C ASP A 270 3.47 20.33 18.99
N TRP A 271 4.43 21.20 18.68
CA TRP A 271 5.85 20.91 18.85
C TRP A 271 6.19 20.65 20.33
N GLU A 272 5.76 21.51 21.24
CA GLU A 272 5.98 21.34 22.68
C GLU A 272 5.39 20.03 23.19
N TYR A 273 4.15 19.72 22.79
CA TYR A 273 3.49 18.47 23.15
C TYR A 273 4.29 17.25 22.68
N ARG A 274 4.79 17.26 21.43
CA ARG A 274 5.62 16.18 20.89
C ARG A 274 6.90 16.01 21.69
N VAL A 275 7.64 17.10 21.93
CA VAL A 275 8.91 17.07 22.68
C VAL A 275 8.69 16.56 24.11
N LYS A 276 7.65 17.05 24.82
CA LYS A 276 7.30 16.56 26.16
C LYS A 276 6.95 15.07 26.16
N SER A 277 6.12 14.63 25.21
CA SER A 277 5.79 13.21 25.07
C SER A 277 7.04 12.38 24.79
N ASN A 278 7.96 12.90 23.99
CA ASN A 278 9.20 12.23 23.65
C ASN A 278 10.13 12.06 24.86
N ILE A 279 10.31 13.11 25.66
CA ILE A 279 11.07 13.07 26.91
C ILE A 279 10.47 12.02 27.84
N ARG A 280 9.13 12.00 28.01
CA ARG A 280 8.44 11.02 28.87
C ARG A 280 8.72 9.58 28.44
N ILE A 281 8.46 9.24 27.17
CA ILE A 281 8.66 7.88 26.64
C ILE A 281 10.14 7.47 26.70
N SER A 282 11.03 8.41 26.43
CA SER A 282 12.48 8.19 26.53
C SER A 282 12.90 7.86 27.96
N LYS A 283 12.38 8.60 28.95
CA LYS A 283 12.63 8.31 30.38
C LYS A 283 12.09 6.94 30.80
N GLU A 284 10.88 6.59 30.40
CA GLU A 284 10.28 5.26 30.68
C GLU A 284 11.14 4.13 30.12
N THR A 285 11.63 4.29 28.90
CA THR A 285 12.47 3.25 28.28
C THR A 285 13.88 3.23 28.87
N LEU A 286 14.44 4.39 29.26
CA LEU A 286 15.72 4.47 29.96
C LEU A 286 15.67 3.65 31.27
N VAL A 287 14.57 3.74 32.03
CA VAL A 287 14.35 2.90 33.21
C VAL A 287 14.39 1.43 32.82
N ALA A 288 13.61 1.02 31.81
CA ALA A 288 13.60 -0.37 31.35
C ALA A 288 14.98 -0.88 30.89
N LEU A 289 15.79 -0.04 30.23
CA LEU A 289 17.15 -0.39 29.82
C LEU A 289 18.09 -0.55 31.03
N LYS A 290 18.00 0.35 32.01
CA LYS A 290 18.77 0.29 33.26
C LYS A 290 18.40 -0.94 34.09
N ASP A 291 17.11 -1.27 34.18
CA ASP A 291 16.63 -2.47 34.85
C ASP A 291 17.21 -3.73 34.20
N LYS A 292 17.16 -3.81 32.87
CA LYS A 292 17.76 -4.93 32.12
C LYS A 292 19.26 -5.03 32.35
N LEU A 293 19.98 -3.92 32.39
CA LEU A 293 21.42 -3.92 32.70
C LEU A 293 21.70 -4.38 34.13
N SER A 294 20.86 -3.99 35.10
CA SER A 294 21.05 -4.32 36.53
C SER A 294 20.94 -5.82 36.81
N VAL A 295 20.07 -6.52 36.07
CA VAL A 295 19.87 -7.96 36.20
C VAL A 295 20.71 -8.76 35.20
N TRP A 296 21.41 -8.08 34.30
CA TRP A 296 22.21 -8.74 33.28
C TRP A 296 23.39 -9.46 33.91
N LYS A 297 23.60 -10.69 33.46
CA LYS A 297 24.80 -11.48 33.70
C LYS A 297 25.14 -12.14 32.37
N GLN A 298 26.42 -12.35 32.12
CA GLN A 298 26.84 -13.13 30.97
C GLN A 298 26.22 -14.53 31.05
N THR A 299 25.34 -14.88 30.11
CA THR A 299 24.53 -16.11 30.17
C THR A 299 25.18 -17.28 29.44
N GLU A 300 26.08 -17.03 28.48
CA GLU A 300 26.76 -18.07 27.72
C GLU A 300 28.24 -17.75 27.49
N PHE A 301 29.10 -18.76 27.57
CA PHE A 301 30.43 -18.70 27.00
C PHE A 301 30.32 -19.09 25.52
N ASP A 302 30.21 -18.09 24.65
CA ASP A 302 30.19 -18.29 23.19
C ASP A 302 31.59 -17.95 22.64
N PRO A 303 32.39 -18.95 22.19
CA PRO A 303 33.79 -18.74 21.81
C PRO A 303 33.91 -17.71 20.68
N GLU A 304 35.00 -16.96 20.67
CA GLU A 304 35.23 -15.96 19.62
C GLU A 304 35.26 -16.66 18.25
N ARG A 305 34.41 -16.17 17.35
CA ARG A 305 34.40 -16.62 15.97
C ARG A 305 35.44 -15.81 15.22
N PRO A 306 36.15 -16.40 14.24
CA PRO A 306 37.00 -15.64 13.34
C PRO A 306 36.20 -14.49 12.73
N ASP A 307 36.84 -13.34 12.56
CA ASP A 307 36.27 -12.27 11.75
C ASP A 307 36.06 -12.84 10.34
N ALA A 308 34.81 -13.00 9.92
CA ALA A 308 34.53 -13.28 8.52
C ALA A 308 34.95 -12.05 7.71
N GLU A 309 35.76 -12.26 6.68
CA GLU A 309 36.03 -11.25 5.66
C GLU A 309 34.68 -10.76 5.13
N PHE A 310 34.40 -9.47 5.31
CA PHE A 310 33.24 -8.85 4.70
C PHE A 310 33.47 -8.85 3.20
N ASP A 311 32.78 -9.73 2.49
CA ASP A 311 32.64 -9.60 1.05
C ASP A 311 31.77 -8.36 0.76
N VAL A 312 32.45 -7.24 0.56
CA VAL A 312 31.85 -5.97 0.16
C VAL A 312 31.31 -6.02 -1.28
N SER A 313 31.44 -7.15 -2.00
CA SER A 313 30.96 -7.31 -3.37
C SER A 313 29.47 -7.65 -3.51
N GLY A 314 28.71 -7.59 -2.41
CA GLY A 314 27.25 -7.60 -2.41
C GLY A 314 26.63 -6.36 -3.06
N ASP A 315 26.62 -6.33 -4.39
CA ASP A 315 25.84 -5.46 -5.27
C ASP A 315 26.14 -3.94 -5.20
N ALA A 316 27.36 -3.58 -5.62
CA ALA A 316 27.71 -2.20 -6.01
C ALA A 316 27.05 -1.75 -7.34
N SER A 317 26.11 -2.52 -7.92
CA SER A 317 25.47 -2.18 -9.21
C SER A 317 24.15 -1.42 -9.08
N ARG A 318 23.69 -1.13 -7.86
CA ARG A 318 22.51 -0.28 -7.63
C ARG A 318 22.92 1.05 -7.01
N GLY A 319 23.47 1.91 -7.85
CA GLY A 319 23.56 3.35 -7.57
C GLY A 319 22.19 3.93 -7.19
N PRO A 320 22.17 5.06 -6.45
CA PRO A 320 20.93 5.67 -6.00
C PRO A 320 20.06 6.04 -7.21
N LYS A 321 18.87 5.42 -7.30
CA LYS A 321 17.81 5.99 -8.13
C LYS A 321 17.38 7.29 -7.46
N VAL A 322 17.75 8.39 -8.07
CA VAL A 322 17.21 9.72 -7.83
C VAL A 322 15.68 9.62 -7.97
N ILE A 323 14.97 9.93 -6.88
CA ILE A 323 13.58 10.41 -6.89
C ILE A 323 13.66 11.82 -6.31
#